data_AF-A0AAJ0CPX8-F1
#
_entry.id   AF-A0AAJ0CPX8-F1
#
_cell.length_a   1.000
_cell.length_b   1.000
_cell.length_c   1.000
_cell.angle_alpha   90.00
_cell.angle_beta   90.00
_cell.angle_gamma   90.00
#
_symmetry.space_group_name_H-M   'P 1'
#
loop_
_entity.id
_entity.type
_entity.pdbx_description
1 polymer ?
#
loop_
_entity_poly.entity_id
_entity_poly.type
_entity_poly.pdbx_seq_one_letter_code
_entity_poly.pdbx_strand_id
1 'polypeptide(L)'
;MDTWRPYPYPLQKSPMEGTTAQHEEEWLHAASTDPTFVHPLGHKSITEALKLELLQRTFWPSLAQWVEARQEVLQPGGEILGGWSRADMYGMMDWYRLCFNMTSRYEDAVAAHRDGIWRTVILTSPWWDWPEFAYLYVKTVRDAHGAPQRDANGRVQRETRDPYDDKLEDEFMDLWEKVANTRPLRKHANGKVMLPVDRKQLQSTVSAPAPVSVPTPVPGSVSATTNTGSAIASRMAGHVPNVPSRTATPQAAR
;
A
#
# COMPACT_ATOMS: atom_id res chain seq x y z
N MET A 1 4.76 6.50 -24.65
CA MET A 1 4.95 7.45 -23.53
C MET A 1 6.00 6.82 -22.65
N ASP A 2 7.25 7.21 -22.88
CA ASP A 2 8.40 6.65 -22.15
C ASP A 2 8.34 7.08 -20.69
N THR A 3 8.25 6.08 -19.80
CA THR A 3 8.29 6.26 -18.36
C THR A 3 9.69 6.73 -17.97
N TRP A 4 9.86 8.03 -17.79
CA TRP A 4 11.06 8.63 -17.21
C TRP A 4 11.25 8.07 -15.79
N ARG A 5 12.19 7.13 -15.62
CA ARG A 5 12.81 6.82 -14.33
C ARG A 5 14.32 6.89 -14.51
N PRO A 6 14.96 8.04 -14.28
CA PRO A 6 16.38 8.03 -14.00
C PRO A 6 16.55 7.55 -12.55
N TYR A 7 17.61 6.82 -12.29
CA TYR A 7 18.03 6.30 -10.98
C TYR A 7 17.35 4.98 -10.58
N PRO A 8 17.85 3.84 -11.09
CA PRO A 8 17.52 2.56 -10.48
C PRO A 8 18.16 2.50 -9.09
N TYR A 9 17.33 2.49 -8.05
CA TYR A 9 17.79 2.12 -6.71
C TYR A 9 18.33 0.69 -6.73
N PRO A 10 19.34 0.37 -5.89
CA PRO A 10 19.81 -1.00 -5.76
C PRO A 10 18.67 -1.94 -5.35
N LEU A 11 18.75 -3.20 -5.79
CA LEU A 11 17.74 -4.22 -5.48
C LEU A 11 18.06 -5.00 -4.18
N GLN A 12 19.16 -4.66 -3.51
CA GLN A 12 19.70 -5.34 -2.34
C GLN A 12 19.80 -4.35 -1.17
N LYS A 13 20.05 -4.82 0.06
CA LYS A 13 19.82 -4.07 1.31
C LYS A 13 20.43 -2.65 1.32
N SER A 14 19.59 -1.64 1.43
CA SER A 14 19.68 -0.74 2.58
C SER A 14 18.30 -0.18 2.84
N PRO A 15 17.79 -0.47 4.03
CA PRO A 15 17.04 0.55 4.74
C PRO A 15 17.68 0.83 6.10
N MET A 16 18.86 1.43 6.02
CA MET A 16 19.68 2.06 7.06
C MET A 16 20.16 1.17 8.22
N GLU A 17 20.86 0.07 7.89
CA GLU A 17 21.91 -0.48 8.78
C GLU A 17 23.06 -1.18 8.01
N GLY A 18 24.30 -0.78 8.32
CA GLY A 18 25.53 -0.87 7.51
C GLY A 18 26.39 -2.13 7.66
N THR A 19 25.84 -3.33 7.47
CA THR A 19 26.67 -4.54 7.33
C THR A 19 27.45 -4.58 6.00
N THR A 20 27.13 -3.66 5.08
CA THR A 20 27.84 -3.45 3.81
C THR A 20 27.86 -1.97 3.48
N ALA A 21 28.88 -1.25 3.97
CA ALA A 21 29.02 0.20 3.78
C ALA A 21 28.87 0.63 2.31
N GLN A 22 29.36 -0.17 1.38
CA GLN A 22 29.22 0.08 -0.06
C GLN A 22 27.75 0.16 -0.52
N HIS A 23 26.89 -0.77 -0.10
CA HIS A 23 25.49 -0.73 -0.51
C HIS A 23 24.76 0.47 0.11
N GLU A 24 25.10 0.87 1.34
CA GLU A 24 24.56 2.10 1.94
C GLU A 24 24.90 3.34 1.10
N GLU A 25 26.15 3.45 0.64
CA GLU A 25 26.58 4.56 -0.22
C GLU A 25 25.82 4.58 -1.56
N GLU A 26 25.59 3.43 -2.17
CA GLU A 26 24.81 3.32 -3.41
C GLU A 26 23.36 3.77 -3.21
N TRP A 27 22.74 3.40 -2.09
CA TRP A 27 21.39 3.83 -1.72
C TRP A 27 21.31 5.33 -1.42
N LEU A 28 22.25 5.86 -0.65
CA LEU A 28 22.35 7.30 -0.37
C LEU A 28 22.58 8.08 -1.66
N HIS A 29 23.42 7.59 -2.56
CA HIS A 29 23.63 8.20 -3.87
C HIS A 29 22.35 8.21 -4.71
N ALA A 30 21.65 7.08 -4.83
CA ALA A 30 20.38 7.00 -5.55
C ALA A 30 19.32 7.94 -4.93
N ALA A 31 19.23 7.98 -3.60
CA ALA A 31 18.31 8.86 -2.90
C ALA A 31 18.64 10.35 -3.09
N SER A 32 19.92 10.71 -3.16
CA SER A 32 20.37 12.09 -3.42
C SER A 32 20.18 12.55 -4.87
N THR A 33 19.85 11.62 -5.77
CA THR A 33 19.69 11.91 -7.21
C THR A 33 18.24 11.81 -7.66
N ASP A 34 17.38 11.00 -7.02
CA ASP A 34 15.95 10.93 -7.32
C ASP A 34 15.23 12.24 -6.92
N PRO A 35 14.68 13.01 -7.89
CA PRO A 35 13.97 14.25 -7.62
C PRO A 35 12.78 14.06 -6.66
N THR A 36 12.09 12.93 -6.74
CA THR A 36 10.95 12.59 -5.88
C THR A 36 11.39 12.46 -4.43
N PHE A 37 12.59 11.90 -4.21
CA PHE A 37 13.15 11.71 -2.89
C PHE A 37 13.70 13.03 -2.33
N VAL A 38 14.54 13.74 -3.10
CA VAL A 38 15.30 14.92 -2.61
C VAL A 38 14.42 16.14 -2.37
N HIS A 39 13.49 16.42 -3.28
CA HIS A 39 12.81 17.71 -3.24
C HIS A 39 11.64 17.72 -2.24
N PRO A 40 11.38 18.87 -1.61
CA PRO A 40 10.28 19.00 -0.67
C PRO A 40 8.92 18.86 -1.36
N LEU A 41 7.89 18.62 -0.54
CA LEU A 41 6.50 18.61 -1.00
C LEU A 41 6.15 19.94 -1.68
N GLY A 42 5.48 19.86 -2.83
CA GLY A 42 5.08 21.02 -3.64
C GLY A 42 6.08 21.44 -4.71
N HIS A 43 7.33 20.96 -4.68
CA HIS A 43 8.30 21.25 -5.74
C HIS A 43 7.95 20.50 -7.03
N LYS A 44 7.70 21.21 -8.14
CA LYS A 44 7.41 20.63 -9.47
C LYS A 44 6.35 19.50 -9.44
N SER A 45 5.29 19.66 -8.64
CA SER A 45 4.21 18.68 -8.46
C SER A 45 4.58 17.42 -7.66
N ILE A 46 5.67 17.46 -6.89
CA ILE A 46 5.97 16.39 -5.93
C ILE A 46 4.94 16.42 -4.81
N THR A 47 4.27 15.29 -4.62
CA THR A 47 3.23 15.11 -3.61
C THR A 47 3.66 14.08 -2.60
N GLU A 48 3.02 14.09 -1.44
CA GLU A 48 3.21 13.06 -0.41
C GLU A 48 2.94 11.67 -0.98
N ALA A 49 1.88 11.52 -1.78
CA ALA A 49 1.54 10.27 -2.44
C ALA A 49 2.68 9.72 -3.33
N LEU A 50 3.39 10.58 -4.07
CA LEU A 50 4.52 10.17 -4.91
C LEU A 50 5.70 9.67 -4.06
N LYS A 51 6.01 10.36 -2.97
CA LYS A 51 7.06 9.93 -2.03
C LYS A 51 6.70 8.61 -1.35
N LEU A 52 5.46 8.47 -0.87
CA LEU A 52 4.97 7.24 -0.27
C LEU A 52 4.93 6.08 -1.26
N GLU A 53 4.61 6.33 -2.53
CA GLU A 53 4.65 5.32 -3.59
C GLU A 53 6.10 4.88 -3.87
N LEU A 54 7.07 5.81 -3.88
CA LEU A 54 8.48 5.49 -4.02
C LEU A 54 8.96 4.58 -2.89
N LEU A 55 8.68 4.96 -1.63
CA LEU A 55 9.03 4.18 -0.45
C LEU A 55 8.39 2.79 -0.48
N GLN A 56 7.12 2.70 -0.88
CA GLN A 56 6.41 1.43 -1.07
C GLN A 56 7.03 0.56 -2.15
N ARG A 57 7.21 1.09 -3.36
CA ARG A 57 7.56 0.27 -4.53
C ARG A 57 9.04 -0.09 -4.61
N THR A 58 9.89 0.59 -3.86
CA THR A 58 11.34 0.43 -3.93
C THR A 58 11.92 -0.06 -2.61
N PHE A 59 11.70 0.65 -1.51
CA PHE A 59 12.41 0.40 -0.26
C PHE A 59 11.91 -0.87 0.44
N TRP A 60 10.58 -1.03 0.58
CA TRP A 60 10.00 -2.21 1.21
C TRP A 60 10.33 -3.53 0.48
N PRO A 61 10.21 -3.64 -0.85
CA PRO A 61 10.61 -4.83 -1.59
C PRO A 61 12.09 -5.17 -1.42
N SER A 62 12.99 -4.19 -1.53
CA SER A 62 14.44 -4.43 -1.39
C SER A 62 14.79 -4.94 0.02
N LEU A 63 14.14 -4.38 1.05
CA LEU A 63 14.31 -4.86 2.43
C LEU A 63 13.79 -6.30 2.61
N ALA A 64 12.57 -6.56 2.14
CA ALA A 64 11.94 -7.86 2.28
C ALA A 64 12.76 -8.95 1.57
N GLN A 65 13.21 -8.68 0.34
CA GLN A 65 14.06 -9.59 -0.41
C GLN A 65 15.37 -9.91 0.32
N TRP A 66 16.00 -8.91 0.95
CA TRP A 66 17.21 -9.13 1.72
C TRP A 66 16.98 -9.99 2.96
N VAL A 67 15.94 -9.67 3.75
CA VAL A 67 15.63 -10.43 4.98
C VAL A 67 15.33 -11.88 4.65
N GLU A 68 14.57 -12.14 3.58
CA GLU A 68 14.27 -13.49 3.10
C GLU A 68 15.53 -14.24 2.67
N ALA A 69 16.42 -13.61 1.89
CA ALA A 69 17.67 -14.23 1.47
C ALA A 69 18.59 -14.61 2.66
N ARG A 70 18.58 -13.81 3.74
CA ARG A 70 19.35 -14.12 4.97
C ARG A 70 18.82 -15.36 5.69
N GLN A 71 17.50 -15.61 5.65
CA GLN A 71 16.91 -16.79 6.29
C GLN A 71 17.39 -18.09 5.66
N GLU A 72 17.73 -18.07 4.38
CA GLU A 72 18.14 -19.26 3.62
C GLU A 72 19.61 -19.66 3.86
N VAL A 73 20.47 -18.72 4.28
CA VAL A 73 21.93 -18.93 4.41
C VAL A 73 22.34 -19.64 5.71
N LEU A 74 21.51 -19.57 6.74
CA LEU A 74 21.85 -20.09 8.07
C LEU A 74 21.14 -21.43 8.29
N GLN A 75 21.74 -22.56 7.87
CA GLN A 75 21.84 -23.85 8.61
C GLN A 75 22.80 -24.83 7.89
N PRO A 76 23.78 -25.41 8.63
CA PRO A 76 23.53 -26.73 9.22
C PRO A 76 23.74 -26.69 10.74
N GLY A 77 22.65 -26.71 11.51
CA GLY A 77 22.75 -26.68 12.98
C GLY A 77 21.48 -26.32 13.77
N GLY A 78 20.35 -26.00 13.14
CA GLY A 78 19.06 -25.87 13.82
C GLY A 78 18.70 -24.49 14.40
N GLU A 79 19.65 -23.55 14.52
CA GLU A 79 19.38 -22.24 15.12
C GLU A 79 18.92 -21.22 14.05
N ILE A 80 17.67 -20.74 14.14
CA ILE A 80 17.13 -19.72 13.23
C ILE A 80 17.63 -18.34 13.69
N LEU A 81 18.72 -17.86 13.08
CA LEU A 81 19.26 -16.51 13.26
C LEU A 81 18.95 -15.62 12.04
N GLY A 82 17.69 -15.56 11.58
CA GLY A 82 17.37 -14.96 10.26
C GLY A 82 16.19 -13.99 10.17
N GLY A 83 15.53 -13.65 11.28
CA GLY A 83 14.27 -12.90 11.29
C GLY A 83 14.37 -11.41 10.92
N TRP A 84 13.22 -10.73 10.96
CA TRP A 84 13.16 -9.26 10.96
C TRP A 84 13.76 -8.73 12.26
N SER A 85 14.60 -7.69 12.17
CA SER A 85 15.22 -7.05 13.35
C SER A 85 14.68 -5.64 13.56
N ARG A 86 14.73 -5.13 14.80
CA ARG A 86 14.36 -3.72 15.09
C ARG A 86 15.12 -2.72 14.23
N ALA A 87 16.38 -3.02 13.90
CA ALA A 87 17.20 -2.18 13.04
C ALA A 87 16.59 -2.01 11.64
N ASP A 88 15.98 -3.06 11.08
CA ASP A 88 15.34 -3.02 9.77
C ASP A 88 14.15 -2.03 9.76
N MET A 89 13.35 -1.99 10.83
CA MET A 89 12.26 -1.03 10.96
C MET A 89 12.74 0.37 11.29
N TYR A 90 13.71 0.52 12.19
CA TYR A 90 14.27 1.84 12.52
C TYR A 90 14.85 2.52 11.29
N GLY A 91 15.63 1.78 10.49
CA GLY A 91 16.20 2.37 9.29
C GLY A 91 15.15 2.65 8.21
N MET A 92 14.07 1.86 8.10
CA MET A 92 12.90 2.26 7.29
C MET A 92 12.28 3.58 7.79
N MET A 93 12.09 3.76 9.09
CA MET A 93 11.58 5.03 9.64
C MET A 93 12.53 6.20 9.34
N ASP A 94 13.84 5.98 9.43
CA ASP A 94 14.84 7.00 9.11
C ASP A 94 14.83 7.36 7.60
N TRP A 95 14.60 6.40 6.70
CA TRP A 95 14.38 6.68 5.28
C TRP A 95 13.13 7.51 5.01
N TYR A 96 12.05 7.28 5.76
CA TYR A 96 10.85 8.13 5.67
C TYR A 96 11.16 9.53 6.14
N ARG A 97 11.85 9.69 7.29
CA ARG A 97 12.26 10.99 7.81
C ARG A 97 13.10 11.76 6.80
N LEU A 98 14.11 11.11 6.21
CA LEU A 98 14.93 11.67 5.13
C LEU A 98 14.09 12.10 3.92
N CYS A 99 13.19 11.22 3.45
CA CYS A 99 12.34 11.49 2.29
C CYS A 99 11.38 12.68 2.52
N PHE A 100 10.92 12.87 3.75
CA PHE A 100 10.01 13.95 4.15
C PHE A 100 10.71 15.19 4.71
N ASN A 101 12.04 15.25 4.66
CA ASN A 101 12.85 16.33 5.24
C ASN A 101 12.54 16.57 6.73
N MET A 102 12.30 15.49 7.47
CA MET A 102 12.08 15.48 8.92
C MET A 102 13.40 15.20 9.65
N THR A 103 13.45 15.53 10.95
CA THR A 103 14.61 15.27 11.79
C THR A 103 14.86 13.77 11.92
N SER A 104 16.07 13.33 11.59
CA SER A 104 16.44 11.93 11.74
C SER A 104 16.73 11.59 13.21
N ARG A 105 16.63 10.31 13.56
CA ARG A 105 16.99 9.83 14.91
C ARG A 105 18.46 10.08 15.28
N TYR A 106 19.36 10.13 14.29
CA TYR A 106 20.77 10.43 14.50
C TYR A 106 21.02 11.90 14.88
N GLU A 107 20.17 12.80 14.40
CA GLU A 107 20.26 14.24 14.70
C GLU A 107 19.61 14.58 16.04
N ASP A 108 18.39 14.09 16.27
CA ASP A 108 17.67 14.25 17.53
C ASP A 108 16.69 13.08 17.74
N ALA A 109 17.07 12.14 18.60
CA ALA A 109 16.26 10.98 18.92
C ALA A 109 14.93 11.36 19.59
N VAL A 110 14.89 12.40 20.43
CA VAL A 110 13.66 12.79 21.15
C VAL A 110 12.65 13.40 20.18
N ALA A 111 13.11 14.24 19.26
CA ALA A 111 12.27 14.79 18.20
C ALA A 111 11.76 13.68 17.27
N ALA A 112 12.65 12.76 16.86
CA ALA A 112 12.30 11.63 15.99
C ALA A 112 11.27 10.69 16.63
N HIS A 113 11.34 10.43 17.94
CA HIS A 113 10.35 9.62 18.66
C HIS A 113 8.95 10.25 18.77
N ARG A 114 8.84 11.56 18.52
CA ARG A 114 7.59 12.34 18.66
C ARG A 114 7.04 12.83 17.33
N ASP A 115 7.58 12.36 16.22
CA ASP A 115 7.24 12.84 14.88
C ASP A 115 6.04 12.09 14.24
N GLY A 116 5.58 11.02 14.88
CA GLY A 116 4.45 10.19 14.44
C GLY A 116 4.70 9.39 13.16
N ILE A 117 5.94 9.32 12.66
CA ILE A 117 6.27 8.70 11.38
C ILE A 117 5.97 7.19 11.39
N TRP A 118 6.05 6.56 12.56
CA TRP A 118 5.72 5.14 12.76
C TRP A 118 4.36 4.79 12.16
N ARG A 119 3.37 5.69 12.28
CA ARG A 119 2.00 5.48 11.76
C ARG A 119 1.99 5.45 10.23
N THR A 120 2.71 6.37 9.60
CA THR A 120 2.82 6.40 8.14
C THR A 120 3.54 5.16 7.63
N VAL A 121 4.62 4.76 8.31
CA VAL A 121 5.44 3.59 7.98
C VAL A 121 4.60 2.32 8.04
N ILE A 122 3.87 2.04 9.13
CA ILE A 122 3.02 0.84 9.21
C ILE A 122 1.91 0.83 8.15
N LEU A 123 1.26 1.97 7.89
CA LEU A 123 0.19 2.09 6.89
C LEU A 123 0.68 1.92 5.45
N THR A 124 1.98 2.09 5.24
CA THR A 124 2.64 1.95 3.93
C THR A 124 3.50 0.68 3.83
N SER A 125 3.56 -0.11 4.90
CA SER A 125 4.34 -1.34 4.97
C SER A 125 3.58 -2.56 4.45
N PRO A 126 4.24 -3.72 4.26
CA PRO A 126 3.59 -5.01 4.01
C PRO A 126 2.60 -5.48 5.08
N TRP A 127 2.65 -4.90 6.29
CA TRP A 127 1.79 -5.29 7.42
C TRP A 127 0.55 -4.39 7.61
N TRP A 128 0.30 -3.48 6.68
CA TRP A 128 -0.74 -2.45 6.76
C TRP A 128 -2.16 -2.96 7.11
N ASP A 129 -2.52 -4.17 6.71
CA ASP A 129 -3.85 -4.75 6.90
C ASP A 129 -3.95 -5.74 8.06
N TRP A 130 -2.94 -5.77 8.93
CA TRP A 130 -2.89 -6.73 10.02
C TRP A 130 -3.67 -6.23 11.24
N PRO A 131 -4.61 -7.02 11.76
CA PRO A 131 -5.50 -6.59 12.83
C PRO A 131 -4.76 -6.33 14.15
N GLU A 132 -3.59 -6.95 14.36
CA GLU A 132 -2.78 -6.76 15.55
C GLU A 132 -2.41 -5.28 15.77
N PHE A 133 -2.16 -4.50 14.71
CA PHE A 133 -1.83 -3.07 14.84
C PHE A 133 -3.03 -2.17 15.16
N ALA A 134 -4.27 -2.70 15.16
CA ALA A 134 -5.48 -1.90 15.33
C ALA A 134 -5.52 -1.09 16.64
N TYR A 135 -4.93 -1.60 17.72
CA TYR A 135 -4.90 -0.93 19.02
C TYR A 135 -3.95 0.27 19.06
N LEU A 136 -2.99 0.35 18.15
CA LEU A 136 -2.10 1.51 18.04
C LEU A 136 -2.85 2.71 17.46
N TYR A 137 -3.84 2.47 16.59
CA TYR A 137 -4.59 3.55 15.95
C TYR A 137 -5.77 4.04 16.79
N VAL A 138 -6.35 3.17 17.63
CA VAL A 138 -7.62 3.44 18.29
C VAL A 138 -7.61 2.91 19.72
N LYS A 139 -8.04 3.73 20.69
CA LYS A 139 -8.26 3.29 22.07
C LYS A 139 -9.73 3.36 22.44
N THR A 140 -10.12 2.52 23.40
CA THR A 140 -11.48 2.54 23.95
C THR A 140 -11.62 3.71 24.91
N VAL A 141 -12.66 4.53 24.74
CA VAL A 141 -12.98 5.61 25.67
C VAL A 141 -13.55 4.98 26.94
N ARG A 142 -13.01 5.35 28.10
CA ARG A 142 -13.40 4.83 29.40
C ARG A 142 -13.98 5.95 30.26
N ASP A 143 -14.95 5.61 31.10
CA ASP A 143 -15.53 6.53 32.08
C ASP A 143 -14.62 6.71 33.31
N ALA A 144 -15.08 7.52 34.27
CA ALA A 144 -14.36 7.79 35.52
C ALA A 144 -14.12 6.54 36.39
N HIS A 145 -14.82 5.43 36.13
CA HIS A 145 -14.68 4.16 36.82
C HIS A 145 -13.87 3.14 35.99
N GLY A 146 -13.33 3.55 34.85
CA GLY A 146 -12.53 2.71 33.95
C GLY A 146 -13.37 1.77 33.07
N ALA A 147 -14.71 1.87 33.08
CA ALA A 147 -15.58 1.04 32.25
C ALA A 147 -15.66 1.62 30.82
N PRO A 148 -15.78 0.77 29.77
CA PRO A 148 -15.95 1.25 28.40
C PRO A 148 -17.21 2.11 28.24
N GLN A 149 -17.04 3.34 27.77
CA GLN A 149 -18.18 4.19 27.42
C GLN A 149 -18.87 3.67 26.17
N ARG A 150 -20.20 3.80 26.12
CA ARG A 150 -21.01 3.41 24.96
C ARG A 150 -21.66 4.64 24.34
N ASP A 151 -21.82 4.64 23.03
CA ASP A 151 -22.54 5.69 22.29
C ASP A 151 -24.06 5.51 22.46
N ALA A 152 -24.84 6.43 21.87
CA ALA A 152 -26.30 6.37 21.90
C ALA A 152 -26.90 5.10 21.26
N ASN A 153 -26.11 4.38 20.44
CA ASN A 153 -26.50 3.13 19.80
C ASN A 153 -25.99 1.89 20.57
N GLY A 154 -25.45 2.08 21.79
CA GLY A 154 -24.93 1.01 22.63
C GLY A 154 -23.58 0.44 22.18
N ARG A 155 -22.91 1.05 21.19
CA ARG A 155 -21.58 0.61 20.70
C ARG A 155 -20.48 1.20 21.57
N VAL A 156 -19.39 0.46 21.77
CA VAL A 156 -18.23 0.95 22.53
C VAL A 156 -17.63 2.15 21.81
N GLN A 157 -17.52 3.27 22.52
CA GLN A 157 -16.87 4.47 22.03
C GLN A 157 -15.38 4.24 21.88
N ARG A 158 -14.85 4.71 20.76
CA ARG A 158 -13.45 4.56 20.38
C ARG A 158 -12.93 5.90 19.91
N GLU A 159 -11.75 6.28 20.36
CA GLU A 159 -11.06 7.48 19.87
C GLU A 159 -9.77 7.11 19.14
N THR A 160 -9.45 7.86 18.10
CA THR A 160 -8.17 7.76 17.40
C THR A 160 -7.06 8.19 18.34
N ARG A 161 -6.02 7.36 18.49
CA ARG A 161 -4.82 7.75 19.25
C ARG A 161 -4.03 8.79 18.46
N ASP A 162 -3.45 9.74 19.20
CA ASP A 162 -2.56 10.74 18.64
C ASP A 162 -1.23 10.08 18.25
N PRO A 163 -0.84 10.05 16.96
CA PRO A 163 0.42 9.42 16.55
C PRO A 163 1.67 10.09 17.13
N TYR A 164 1.58 11.33 17.63
CA TYR A 164 2.71 12.07 18.19
C TYR A 164 2.96 11.76 19.69
N ASP A 165 2.18 10.86 20.29
CA ASP A 165 2.42 10.35 21.65
C ASP A 165 3.71 9.50 21.67
N ASP A 166 4.68 9.87 22.51
CA ASP A 166 6.00 9.27 22.55
C ASP A 166 6.00 7.78 22.92
N LYS A 167 4.96 7.31 23.63
CA LYS A 167 4.84 5.89 24.00
C LYS A 167 4.41 5.01 22.83
N LEU A 168 3.78 5.57 21.81
CA LEU A 168 3.22 4.77 20.71
C LEU A 168 4.28 4.23 19.77
N GLU A 169 5.40 4.93 19.57
CA GLU A 169 6.49 4.40 18.75
C GLU A 169 7.11 3.16 19.39
N ASP A 170 7.35 3.17 20.70
CA ASP A 170 7.85 2.01 21.42
C ASP A 170 6.84 0.84 21.42
N GLU A 171 5.57 1.12 21.73
CA GLU A 171 4.49 0.11 21.63
C GLU A 171 4.39 -0.48 20.21
N PHE A 172 4.58 0.36 19.18
CA PHE A 172 4.60 -0.05 17.79
C PHE A 172 5.77 -0.98 17.50
N MET A 173 6.99 -0.61 17.91
CA MET A 173 8.20 -1.39 17.63
C MET A 173 8.14 -2.78 18.27
N ASP A 174 7.68 -2.86 19.53
CA ASP A 174 7.54 -4.12 20.25
C ASP A 174 6.51 -5.05 19.60
N LEU A 175 5.39 -4.49 19.17
CA LEU A 175 4.37 -5.24 18.45
C LEU A 175 4.87 -5.67 17.07
N TRP A 176 5.48 -4.76 16.33
CA TRP A 176 5.95 -5.01 14.98
C TRP A 176 6.97 -6.15 14.98
N GLU A 177 7.94 -6.13 15.88
CA GLU A 177 8.97 -7.17 15.97
C GLU A 177 8.35 -8.55 16.21
N LYS A 178 7.36 -8.64 17.11
CA LYS A 178 6.61 -9.86 17.36
C LYS A 178 5.84 -10.31 16.12
N VAL A 179 5.15 -9.39 15.45
CA VAL A 179 4.30 -9.68 14.30
C VAL A 179 5.13 -10.10 13.08
N ALA A 180 6.21 -9.37 12.79
CA ALA A 180 7.09 -9.60 11.65
C ALA A 180 7.82 -10.95 11.73
N ASN A 181 8.16 -11.41 12.93
CA ASN A 181 8.86 -12.68 13.13
C ASN A 181 7.93 -13.90 13.31
N THR A 182 6.66 -13.70 13.65
CA THR A 182 5.73 -14.83 13.88
C THR A 182 4.91 -15.20 12.66
N ARG A 183 4.83 -14.32 11.67
CA ARG A 183 3.87 -14.47 10.59
C ARG A 183 4.46 -14.11 9.23
N PRO A 184 4.17 -14.91 8.19
CA PRO A 184 4.72 -14.70 6.86
C PRO A 184 4.14 -13.46 6.19
N LEU A 185 4.95 -12.79 5.38
CA LEU A 185 4.50 -11.69 4.55
C LEU A 185 3.54 -12.19 3.46
N ARG A 186 2.50 -11.41 3.17
CA ARG A 186 1.60 -11.68 2.04
C ARG A 186 2.34 -11.41 0.75
N LYS A 187 2.22 -12.32 -0.21
CA LYS A 187 2.86 -12.22 -1.53
C LYS A 187 1.83 -12.35 -2.64
N HIS A 188 2.10 -11.66 -3.75
CA HIS A 188 1.43 -11.89 -5.02
C HIS A 188 1.86 -13.23 -5.63
N ALA A 189 1.13 -13.71 -6.64
CA ALA A 189 1.44 -14.96 -7.33
C ALA A 189 2.85 -15.00 -7.98
N ASN A 190 3.42 -13.82 -8.27
CA ASN A 190 4.78 -13.67 -8.79
C ASN A 190 5.86 -13.65 -7.70
N GLY A 191 5.50 -13.91 -6.44
CA GLY A 191 6.42 -13.94 -5.30
C GLY A 191 6.77 -12.56 -4.71
N LYS A 192 6.28 -11.45 -5.28
CA LYS A 192 6.53 -10.10 -4.72
C LYS A 192 5.68 -9.86 -3.49
N VAL A 193 6.24 -9.13 -2.52
CA VAL A 193 5.51 -8.71 -1.31
C VAL A 193 4.30 -7.86 -1.70
N MET A 194 3.17 -8.07 -1.02
CA MET A 194 1.96 -7.31 -1.23
C MET A 194 2.03 -6.00 -0.46
N LEU A 195 1.80 -4.88 -1.14
CA LEU A 195 1.87 -3.55 -0.56
C LEU A 195 0.53 -2.81 -0.67
N PRO A 196 0.29 -1.77 0.15
CA PRO A 196 -0.95 -0.99 0.10
C PRO A 196 -1.19 -0.35 -1.26
N VAL A 197 -0.14 0.09 -1.96
CA VAL A 197 -0.20 0.61 -3.32
C VAL A 197 -0.82 -0.38 -4.32
N ASP A 198 -0.75 -1.68 -4.06
CA ASP A 198 -1.30 -2.72 -4.92
C ASP A 198 -2.81 -2.95 -4.70
N ARG A 199 -3.40 -2.35 -3.64
CA ARG A 199 -4.82 -2.53 -3.29
C ARG A 199 -5.79 -2.15 -4.40
N LYS A 200 -5.44 -1.15 -5.22
CA LYS A 200 -6.24 -0.73 -6.37
C LYS A 200 -6.27 -1.79 -7.49
N GLN A 201 -5.23 -2.62 -7.62
CA GLN A 201 -5.18 -3.71 -8.62
C GLN A 201 -6.01 -4.93 -8.19
N LEU A 202 -6.12 -5.19 -6.88
CA LEU A 202 -6.96 -6.26 -6.33
C LEU A 202 -8.46 -5.98 -6.48
N GLN A 203 -8.90 -4.73 -6.33
CA GLN A 203 -10.32 -4.38 -6.47
C GLN A 203 -10.79 -4.40 -7.94
N SER A 204 -9.90 -4.13 -8.89
CA SER A 204 -10.20 -4.15 -10.32
C SER A 204 -10.21 -5.56 -10.91
N THR A 205 -9.47 -6.51 -10.34
CA THR A 205 -9.50 -7.93 -10.75
C THR A 205 -10.71 -8.69 -10.20
N VAL A 206 -11.24 -8.32 -9.03
CA VAL A 206 -12.48 -8.92 -8.47
C VAL A 206 -13.74 -8.39 -9.16
N SER A 207 -13.67 -7.25 -9.85
CA SER A 207 -14.81 -6.62 -10.53
C SER A 207 -14.94 -7.00 -12.01
N ALA A 208 -14.07 -7.86 -12.55
CA ALA A 208 -14.23 -8.37 -13.91
C ALA A 208 -15.26 -9.52 -13.90
N PRO A 209 -16.43 -9.37 -14.55
CA PRO A 209 -17.34 -10.49 -14.72
C PRO A 209 -16.63 -11.57 -15.53
N ALA A 210 -16.60 -12.79 -15.01
CA ALA A 210 -16.06 -13.94 -15.72
C ALA A 210 -16.71 -14.01 -17.13
N PRO A 211 -15.93 -14.21 -18.20
CA PRO A 211 -16.52 -14.42 -19.51
C PRO A 211 -17.36 -15.70 -19.43
N VAL A 212 -18.67 -15.54 -19.59
CA VAL A 212 -19.62 -16.65 -19.71
C VAL A 212 -19.15 -17.50 -20.87
N SER A 213 -18.62 -18.68 -20.56
CA SER A 213 -18.18 -19.64 -21.56
C SER A 213 -19.43 -20.16 -22.25
N VAL A 214 -19.68 -19.69 -23.47
CA VAL A 214 -20.72 -20.22 -24.34
C VAL A 214 -20.30 -21.66 -24.73
N PRO A 215 -21.12 -22.68 -24.46
CA PRO A 215 -20.80 -24.03 -24.88
C PRO A 215 -20.87 -24.12 -26.41
N THR A 216 -19.77 -24.52 -27.03
CA THR A 216 -19.68 -24.84 -28.46
C THR A 216 -20.53 -26.08 -28.76
N PRO A 217 -21.47 -26.06 -29.72
CA PRO A 217 -22.22 -27.24 -30.09
C PRO A 217 -21.38 -28.16 -30.99
N VAL A 218 -21.33 -29.44 -30.62
CA VAL A 218 -20.73 -30.54 -31.37
C VAL A 218 -21.55 -30.82 -32.64
N PRO A 219 -20.93 -31.01 -33.83
CA PRO A 219 -21.67 -31.36 -35.04
C PRO A 219 -21.86 -32.88 -35.12
N GLY A 220 -23.12 -33.35 -35.15
CA GLY A 220 -23.40 -34.76 -35.37
C GLY A 220 -24.87 -35.16 -35.39
N SER A 221 -25.32 -35.57 -36.58
CA SER A 221 -26.49 -36.39 -36.90
C SER A 221 -27.85 -35.73 -37.13
N VAL A 222 -28.24 -35.92 -38.39
CA VAL A 222 -29.44 -35.57 -39.13
C VAL A 222 -30.60 -36.46 -38.71
N SER A 223 -31.82 -35.91 -38.68
CA SER A 223 -33.02 -36.57 -39.24
C SER A 223 -34.15 -35.57 -39.44
N ALA A 224 -34.74 -35.64 -40.65
CA ALA A 224 -35.90 -34.90 -41.13
C ALA A 224 -37.14 -35.13 -40.23
N THR A 225 -38.17 -34.28 -40.22
CA THR A 225 -39.24 -34.29 -41.23
C THR A 225 -40.18 -33.08 -41.04
N THR A 226 -40.68 -32.58 -42.17
CA THR A 226 -41.71 -31.56 -42.47
C THR A 226 -42.91 -31.44 -41.51
N ASN A 227 -43.42 -30.21 -41.25
CA ASN A 227 -44.56 -29.63 -42.01
C ASN A 227 -45.05 -28.24 -41.50
N THR A 228 -45.30 -27.38 -42.49
CA THR A 228 -46.45 -26.43 -42.67
C THR A 228 -46.79 -25.34 -41.63
N GLY A 229 -46.79 -24.08 -42.09
CA GLY A 229 -47.81 -23.09 -41.70
C GLY A 229 -47.31 -21.64 -41.59
N SER A 230 -47.61 -20.83 -42.62
CA SER A 230 -48.09 -19.43 -42.61
C SER A 230 -47.76 -18.49 -41.43
N ALA A 231 -47.47 -17.19 -41.58
CA ALA A 231 -47.45 -16.25 -42.71
C ALA A 231 -47.11 -14.84 -42.18
N ILE A 232 -46.70 -13.93 -43.09
CA ILE A 232 -46.90 -12.45 -43.06
C ILE A 232 -46.05 -11.67 -42.02
N ALA A 233 -44.98 -10.97 -42.42
CA ALA A 233 -44.94 -9.60 -42.97
C ALA A 233 -45.47 -8.54 -41.96
N SER A 234 -44.92 -7.35 -41.74
CA SER A 234 -44.11 -6.46 -42.57
C SER A 234 -43.79 -5.20 -41.72
N ARG A 235 -42.68 -4.51 -42.04
CA ARG A 235 -42.51 -3.03 -42.10
C ARG A 235 -42.77 -2.19 -40.82
N MET A 236 -42.23 -0.99 -40.61
CA MET A 236 -41.17 -0.11 -41.16
C MET A 236 -41.15 1.10 -40.21
N ALA A 237 -40.01 1.82 -40.17
CA ALA A 237 -39.87 3.25 -39.87
C ALA A 237 -40.37 3.75 -38.48
N GLY A 238 -39.58 4.40 -37.64
CA GLY A 238 -38.56 5.40 -37.92
C GLY A 238 -39.12 6.77 -37.56
N HIS A 239 -38.67 7.38 -36.46
CA HIS A 239 -38.58 8.84 -36.33
C HIS A 239 -37.82 9.27 -35.07
N VAL A 240 -36.71 9.97 -35.33
CA VAL A 240 -36.03 10.95 -34.48
C VAL A 240 -36.56 12.31 -34.94
N PRO A 241 -36.92 13.27 -34.05
CA PRO A 241 -36.01 14.39 -33.72
C PRO A 241 -36.30 14.91 -32.27
N ASN A 242 -35.72 15.95 -31.67
CA ASN A 242 -34.87 17.06 -32.09
C ASN A 242 -34.26 17.67 -30.80
N VAL A 243 -33.09 18.30 -30.91
CA VAL A 243 -32.50 19.19 -29.90
C VAL A 243 -32.89 20.64 -30.24
N PRO A 244 -32.97 21.55 -29.27
CA PRO A 244 -32.11 22.74 -29.41
C PRO A 244 -31.46 23.23 -28.10
N SER A 245 -30.25 23.75 -28.28
CA SER A 245 -29.36 24.43 -27.35
C SER A 245 -29.94 25.73 -26.77
N ARG A 246 -29.47 26.14 -25.57
CA ARG A 246 -29.08 27.55 -25.32
C ARG A 246 -28.25 27.76 -24.04
N THR A 247 -27.34 28.70 -24.23
CA THR A 247 -26.31 29.33 -23.40
C THR A 247 -26.87 30.18 -22.25
N ALA A 248 -26.17 30.29 -21.13
CA ALA A 248 -26.08 31.53 -20.34
C ALA A 248 -24.93 31.48 -19.29
N THR A 249 -24.04 32.47 -19.38
CA THR A 249 -23.09 32.93 -18.36
C THR A 249 -23.59 34.27 -17.80
N PRO A 250 -23.36 34.60 -16.52
CA PRO A 250 -22.77 35.91 -16.18
C PRO A 250 -21.71 35.77 -15.05
N GLN A 251 -20.50 36.30 -15.15
CA GLN A 251 -20.02 37.68 -14.95
C GLN A 251 -20.29 38.31 -13.56
N ALA A 252 -19.24 38.27 -12.73
CA ALA A 252 -18.69 39.20 -11.73
C ALA A 252 -19.53 40.25 -10.96
N ALA A 253 -19.32 40.28 -9.63
CA ALA A 253 -19.25 41.42 -8.70
C ALA A 253 -18.88 40.82 -7.31
N ARG A 254 -17.94 41.26 -6.47
CA ARG A 254 -17.21 42.51 -6.21
C ARG A 254 -15.83 42.17 -5.66
#